data_AF-A0A191ZKS7-F1
#
_entry.id   AF-A0A191ZKS7-F1
#
_cell.length_a   1.000
_cell.length_b   1.000
_cell.length_c   1.000
_cell.angle_alpha   90.00
_cell.angle_beta   90.00
_cell.angle_gamma   90.00
#
_symmetry.space_group_name_H-M   'P 1'
#
loop_
_entity.id
_entity.type
_entity.pdbx_description
1 polymer ?
#
loop_
_entity_poly.entity_id
_entity_poly.type
_entity_poly.pdbx_seq_one_letter_code
_entity_poly.pdbx_strand_id
1 'polypeptide(L)'
;MRFRPLITPLALIAVTVVALLWLAPPLVTAAKAADYPAFPAGATWFNVSRPLTKTELHGRVVLLDFFTPGCINCIHMIPIQQQLKQKFGDDLLVVGVTSPKFSASQQAANMPPFLRRYGIDEPVFIDSGMAWWQHYGVFAWPTMILLGPDGKVVQSFVGERSYAQMAAPIAAEIAQASKANLLTHPPLPLRPLKPDDHVFALPTKVAVDGDRIAISDTGRNQILIYDRAGKRLAAIGSGRAGFSDGDDAHAEFNRPQGLAFAGSILYVADTDNQRIRAIDLKHHRVRTVAGNGQRMPGITGARNPRDIALNSPWALTYADKQLFIAMAGDHQIWRYLPDKNRLAPYAGSGREGLSDGERLNANFAQSSGLAYHAGNLYVADPESSSIRQINLNTGLVITLVGKGLFNFGDQDGLAAQAQLQHPQGVAYLNHALYIADTFNNAIRKLDLDSLQVTTLTKSLAQPNGLAVLDDRHLLVADTNHDRMVTVDVQTGVVTPWPAETKPIAQTGH
;
A
#
# COMPACT_ATOMS: atom_id res chain seq x y z
N MET A 1 -53.84 56.60 5.05
CA MET A 1 -53.73 56.25 3.62
C MET A 1 -52.34 56.63 3.11
N ARG A 2 -51.50 55.64 2.77
CA ARG A 2 -50.54 55.67 1.65
C ARG A 2 -49.76 54.35 1.64
N PHE A 3 -49.93 53.61 0.54
CA PHE A 3 -49.14 52.46 0.13
C PHE A 3 -47.77 52.91 -0.42
N ARG A 4 -46.70 52.16 -0.14
CA ARG A 4 -45.73 51.56 -1.11
C ARG A 4 -44.45 51.03 -0.41
N PRO A 5 -43.67 50.14 -1.06
CA PRO A 5 -43.22 48.87 -0.46
C PRO A 5 -41.73 48.81 -0.09
N LEU A 6 -41.38 47.79 0.71
CA LEU A 6 -40.00 47.34 0.93
C LEU A 6 -39.47 46.59 -0.31
N ILE A 7 -38.25 46.94 -0.72
CA ILE A 7 -37.39 46.11 -1.57
C ILE A 7 -36.13 45.80 -0.75
N THR A 8 -35.90 44.52 -0.47
CA THR A 8 -34.62 43.96 -0.02
C THR A 8 -34.04 43.13 -1.16
N PRO A 9 -32.72 43.19 -1.44
CA PRO A 9 -32.11 42.29 -2.40
C PRO A 9 -31.77 40.95 -1.72
N LEU A 10 -32.38 39.86 -2.17
CA LEU A 10 -31.89 38.51 -1.92
C LEU A 10 -30.69 38.25 -2.85
N ALA A 11 -29.51 38.06 -2.27
CA ALA A 11 -28.39 37.44 -2.97
C ALA A 11 -28.61 35.92 -2.98
N LEU A 12 -28.78 35.38 -4.18
CA LEU A 12 -28.92 33.94 -4.45
C LEU A 12 -27.55 33.26 -4.25
N ILE A 13 -27.40 32.49 -3.17
CA ILE A 13 -26.27 31.55 -3.03
C ILE A 13 -26.65 30.31 -3.85
N ALA A 14 -26.04 30.16 -5.03
CA ALA A 14 -26.10 28.93 -5.80
C ALA A 14 -25.23 27.87 -5.11
N VAL A 15 -25.86 27.04 -4.28
CA VAL A 15 -25.28 25.79 -3.80
C VAL A 15 -25.46 24.76 -4.92
N THR A 16 -24.41 24.53 -5.71
CA THR A 16 -24.36 23.38 -6.62
C THR A 16 -24.15 22.11 -5.79
N VAL A 17 -25.26 21.54 -5.31
CA VAL A 17 -25.30 20.17 -4.79
C VAL A 17 -25.12 19.25 -5.99
N VAL A 18 -23.91 18.74 -6.23
CA VAL A 18 -23.75 17.52 -7.03
C VAL A 18 -24.21 16.39 -6.14
N ALA A 19 -25.52 16.14 -6.15
CA ALA A 19 -26.09 14.92 -5.61
C ALA A 19 -25.50 13.77 -6.43
N LEU A 20 -24.70 12.91 -5.78
CA LEU A 20 -24.49 11.55 -6.26
C LEU A 20 -25.86 10.87 -6.22
N LEU A 21 -26.61 11.04 -7.30
CA LEU A 21 -27.68 10.14 -7.66
C LEU A 21 -27.05 8.75 -7.70
N TRP A 22 -27.36 7.94 -6.69
CA TRP A 22 -27.40 6.49 -6.82
C TRP A 22 -28.48 6.18 -7.86
N LEU A 23 -28.18 6.45 -9.13
CA LEU A 23 -28.78 5.70 -10.21
C LEU A 23 -28.39 4.27 -9.91
N ALA A 24 -29.41 3.43 -9.67
CA ALA A 24 -29.23 1.99 -9.72
C ALA A 24 -28.31 1.71 -10.91
N PRO A 25 -27.24 0.91 -10.76
CA PRO A 25 -26.40 0.59 -11.89
C PRO A 25 -27.34 0.12 -13.00
N PRO A 26 -27.18 0.59 -14.25
CA PRO A 26 -27.99 0.06 -15.33
C PRO A 26 -27.90 -1.45 -15.20
N LEU A 27 -29.05 -2.12 -15.11
CA LEU A 27 -29.13 -3.55 -15.33
C LEU A 27 -28.39 -3.76 -16.63
N VAL A 28 -27.17 -4.30 -16.54
CA VAL A 28 -26.41 -4.71 -17.70
C VAL A 28 -27.26 -5.84 -18.26
N THR A 29 -28.11 -5.49 -19.22
CA THR A 29 -28.80 -6.44 -20.06
C THR A 29 -27.70 -7.30 -20.66
N ALA A 30 -27.78 -8.61 -20.43
CA ALA A 30 -26.79 -9.59 -20.85
C ALA A 30 -26.37 -9.28 -22.30
N ALA A 31 -25.19 -8.68 -22.44
CA ALA A 31 -24.60 -8.44 -23.74
C ALA A 31 -24.41 -9.83 -24.36
N LYS A 32 -24.85 -9.97 -25.62
CA LYS A 32 -24.58 -11.13 -26.47
C LYS A 32 -23.15 -11.62 -26.22
N ALA A 33 -23.02 -12.91 -25.91
CA ALA A 33 -21.78 -13.60 -25.57
C ALA A 33 -20.57 -12.99 -26.30
N ALA A 34 -19.74 -12.25 -25.56
CA ALA A 34 -18.40 -11.97 -26.00
C ALA A 34 -17.55 -13.11 -25.49
N ASP A 35 -17.16 -14.01 -26.39
CA ASP A 35 -15.98 -14.85 -26.21
C ASP A 35 -14.86 -14.00 -25.58
N TYR A 36 -14.04 -14.60 -24.72
CA TYR A 36 -12.92 -13.92 -24.06
C TYR A 36 -12.19 -13.04 -25.08
N PRO A 37 -11.87 -11.77 -24.78
CA PRO A 37 -11.06 -10.99 -25.71
C PRO A 37 -9.73 -11.73 -25.94
N ALA A 38 -9.15 -11.58 -27.13
CA ALA A 38 -7.82 -12.12 -27.35
C ALA A 38 -6.86 -11.52 -26.31
N PHE A 39 -5.99 -12.34 -25.73
CA PHE A 39 -4.90 -11.80 -24.93
C PHE A 39 -4.04 -10.89 -25.81
N PRO A 40 -3.58 -9.73 -25.31
CA PRO A 40 -2.74 -8.84 -26.09
C PRO A 40 -1.53 -9.61 -26.65
N ALA A 41 -1.21 -9.38 -27.93
CA ALA A 41 -0.04 -10.00 -28.54
C ALA A 41 1.23 -9.59 -27.77
N GLY A 42 2.01 -10.57 -27.30
CA GLY A 42 3.20 -10.30 -26.48
C GLY A 42 2.90 -9.89 -25.03
N ALA A 43 1.66 -10.08 -24.53
CA ALA A 43 1.35 -9.89 -23.12
C ALA A 43 2.35 -10.65 -22.24
N THR A 44 2.90 -9.97 -21.24
CA THR A 44 3.79 -10.60 -20.26
C THR A 44 2.94 -11.29 -19.20
N TRP A 45 3.27 -12.56 -18.95
CA TRP A 45 2.60 -13.41 -17.97
C TRP A 45 3.53 -13.81 -16.84
N PHE A 46 2.94 -14.01 -15.66
CA PHE A 46 3.59 -14.48 -14.44
C PHE A 46 2.82 -15.66 -13.87
N ASN A 47 3.51 -16.44 -13.04
CA ASN A 47 2.99 -17.67 -12.40
C ASN A 47 2.53 -18.76 -13.40
N VAL A 48 2.95 -18.66 -14.66
CA VAL A 48 2.72 -19.65 -15.71
C VAL A 48 3.96 -19.84 -16.56
N SER A 49 4.18 -21.03 -17.13
CA SER A 49 5.32 -21.32 -18.01
C SER A 49 5.14 -20.83 -19.44
N ARG A 50 3.90 -20.52 -19.84
CA ARG A 50 3.51 -19.89 -21.10
C ARG A 50 2.20 -19.13 -20.91
N PRO A 51 1.85 -18.16 -21.79
CA PRO A 51 0.54 -17.52 -21.79
C PRO A 51 -0.60 -18.55 -21.77
N LEU A 52 -1.66 -18.22 -21.03
CA LEU A 52 -2.89 -18.99 -21.07
C LEU A 52 -3.59 -18.79 -22.42
N THR A 53 -4.39 -19.78 -22.83
CA THR A 53 -5.28 -19.67 -23.99
C THR A 53 -6.72 -19.46 -23.55
N LYS A 54 -7.57 -18.94 -24.45
CA LYS A 54 -9.02 -18.82 -24.17
C LYS A 54 -9.66 -20.16 -23.82
N THR A 55 -9.24 -21.22 -24.50
CA THR A 55 -9.77 -22.58 -24.26
C THR A 55 -9.41 -23.10 -22.87
N GLU A 56 -8.30 -22.64 -22.27
CA GLU A 56 -7.91 -22.99 -20.91
C GLU A 56 -8.73 -22.24 -19.85
N LEU A 57 -9.40 -21.14 -20.21
CA LEU A 57 -10.36 -20.44 -19.36
C LEU A 57 -11.78 -21.02 -19.44
N HIS A 58 -12.10 -21.73 -20.52
CA HIS A 58 -13.36 -22.45 -20.64
C HIS A 58 -13.42 -23.69 -19.76
N GLY A 59 -14.63 -24.07 -19.36
CA GLY A 59 -14.84 -25.27 -18.55
C GLY A 59 -14.45 -25.11 -17.07
N ARG A 60 -14.35 -23.87 -16.58
CA ARG A 60 -14.12 -23.48 -15.19
C ARG A 60 -14.90 -22.20 -14.88
N VAL A 61 -15.22 -21.96 -13.62
CA VAL A 61 -15.66 -20.62 -13.20
C VAL A 61 -14.42 -19.74 -13.05
N VAL A 62 -14.41 -18.56 -13.66
CA VAL A 62 -13.24 -17.67 -13.68
C VAL A 62 -13.55 -16.37 -12.96
N LEU A 63 -12.67 -15.95 -12.06
CA LEU A 63 -12.70 -14.63 -11.44
C LEU A 63 -11.51 -13.81 -11.98
N LEU A 64 -11.79 -12.87 -12.87
CA LEU A 64 -10.80 -11.89 -13.30
C LEU A 64 -10.65 -10.83 -12.22
N ASP A 65 -9.42 -10.54 -11.78
CA ASP A 65 -9.12 -9.44 -10.85
C ASP A 65 -8.41 -8.30 -11.58
N PHE A 66 -9.11 -7.20 -11.83
CA PHE A 66 -8.54 -5.99 -12.41
C PHE A 66 -7.89 -5.16 -11.31
N PHE A 67 -6.57 -5.23 -11.20
CA PHE A 67 -5.79 -4.58 -10.14
C PHE A 67 -4.59 -3.81 -10.69
N THR A 68 -3.96 -2.98 -9.85
CA THR A 68 -2.67 -2.35 -10.16
C THR A 68 -1.76 -2.37 -8.92
N PRO A 69 -0.45 -2.67 -9.07
CA PRO A 69 0.52 -2.39 -8.03
C PRO A 69 0.45 -0.95 -7.55
N GLY A 70 0.61 -0.75 -6.23
CA GLY A 70 0.52 0.53 -5.57
C GLY A 70 -0.83 0.81 -4.91
N CYS A 71 -1.94 0.23 -5.38
CA CYS A 71 -3.28 0.51 -4.86
C CYS A 71 -3.62 -0.30 -3.60
N ILE A 72 -3.92 0.38 -2.50
CA ILE A 72 -4.28 -0.24 -1.22
C ILE A 72 -5.59 -1.05 -1.31
N ASN A 73 -6.56 -0.53 -2.05
CA ASN A 73 -7.86 -1.20 -2.22
C ASN A 73 -7.69 -2.55 -2.94
N CYS A 74 -6.76 -2.64 -3.90
CA CYS A 74 -6.40 -3.90 -4.55
C CYS A 74 -5.74 -4.87 -3.57
N ILE A 75 -4.77 -4.39 -2.79
CA ILE A 75 -4.08 -5.20 -1.79
C ILE A 75 -5.06 -5.78 -0.77
N HIS A 76 -6.11 -5.04 -0.41
CA HIS A 76 -7.12 -5.50 0.53
C HIS A 76 -7.91 -6.73 0.06
N MET A 77 -8.01 -6.95 -1.26
CA MET A 77 -8.73 -8.07 -1.86
C MET A 77 -7.92 -9.37 -1.90
N ILE A 78 -6.59 -9.31 -1.84
CA ILE A 78 -5.71 -10.48 -1.96
C ILE A 78 -6.05 -11.57 -0.92
N PRO A 79 -6.19 -11.28 0.40
CA PRO A 79 -6.57 -12.30 1.37
C PRO A 79 -7.94 -12.92 1.10
N ILE A 80 -8.87 -12.15 0.52
CA ILE A 80 -10.21 -12.61 0.18
C ILE A 80 -10.14 -13.56 -1.00
N GLN A 81 -9.35 -13.23 -2.03
CA GLN A 81 -9.09 -14.10 -3.17
C GLN A 81 -8.42 -15.41 -2.74
N GLN A 82 -7.45 -15.36 -1.83
CA GLN A 82 -6.83 -16.55 -1.24
C GLN A 82 -7.86 -17.45 -0.52
N GLN A 83 -8.77 -16.87 0.27
CA GLN A 83 -9.86 -17.61 0.91
C GLN A 83 -10.84 -18.23 -0.11
N LEU A 84 -11.13 -17.51 -1.20
CA LEU A 84 -12.00 -18.02 -2.27
C LEU A 84 -11.32 -19.20 -3.00
N LYS A 85 -10.04 -19.06 -3.38
CA LYS A 85 -9.24 -20.13 -3.98
C LYS A 85 -9.18 -21.37 -3.07
N GLN A 86 -8.95 -21.17 -1.77
CA GLN A 86 -8.92 -22.27 -0.81
C GLN A 86 -10.28 -22.97 -0.69
N LYS A 87 -11.40 -22.23 -0.72
CA LYS A 87 -12.74 -22.82 -0.61
C LYS A 87 -13.16 -23.59 -1.86
N PHE A 88 -12.90 -23.04 -3.04
CA PHE A 88 -13.47 -23.55 -4.29
C PHE A 88 -12.49 -24.42 -5.08
N GLY A 89 -11.21 -24.45 -4.72
CA GLY A 89 -10.22 -25.31 -5.36
C GLY A 89 -10.18 -25.13 -6.88
N ASP A 90 -10.15 -26.24 -7.62
CA ASP A 90 -10.03 -26.24 -9.08
C ASP A 90 -11.29 -25.74 -9.81
N ASP A 91 -12.43 -25.66 -9.14
CA ASP A 91 -13.69 -25.16 -9.72
C ASP A 91 -13.61 -23.65 -10.00
N LEU A 92 -12.76 -22.93 -9.25
CA LEU A 92 -12.53 -21.49 -9.40
C LEU A 92 -11.09 -21.19 -9.84
N LEU A 93 -10.95 -20.59 -11.01
CA LEU A 93 -9.70 -19.99 -11.46
C LEU A 93 -9.73 -18.48 -11.19
N VAL A 94 -8.81 -17.98 -10.36
CA VAL A 94 -8.55 -16.53 -10.28
C VAL A 94 -7.47 -16.17 -11.30
N VAL A 95 -7.68 -15.11 -12.07
CA VAL A 95 -6.67 -14.57 -13.00
C VAL A 95 -6.49 -13.08 -12.71
N GLY A 96 -5.27 -12.68 -12.35
CA GLY A 96 -4.92 -11.29 -12.18
C GLY A 96 -4.73 -10.59 -13.51
N VAL A 97 -5.51 -9.54 -13.74
CA VAL A 97 -5.40 -8.63 -14.88
C VAL A 97 -4.79 -7.33 -14.39
N THR A 98 -3.46 -7.24 -14.41
CA THR A 98 -2.79 -6.00 -14.04
C THR A 98 -3.10 -4.93 -15.09
N SER A 99 -3.92 -3.96 -14.70
CA SER A 99 -4.33 -2.82 -15.53
C SER A 99 -3.62 -1.58 -14.99
N PRO A 100 -2.49 -1.15 -15.57
CA PRO A 100 -1.56 -0.25 -14.89
C PRO A 100 -2.11 1.17 -14.66
N LYS A 101 -2.04 1.67 -13.42
CA LYS A 101 -2.23 3.11 -13.12
C LYS A 101 -0.97 3.92 -13.40
N PHE A 102 0.19 3.43 -12.95
CA PHE A 102 1.47 4.13 -13.02
C PHE A 102 2.37 3.59 -14.14
N SER A 103 3.31 4.41 -14.61
CA SER A 103 4.31 3.98 -15.61
C SER A 103 5.15 2.80 -15.09
N ALA A 104 5.53 2.80 -13.81
CA ALA A 104 6.24 1.68 -13.20
C ALA A 104 5.44 0.37 -13.19
N SER A 105 4.11 0.43 -13.06
CA SER A 105 3.23 -0.74 -13.07
C SER A 105 3.09 -1.40 -14.43
N GLN A 106 3.54 -0.73 -15.51
CA GLN A 106 3.62 -1.31 -16.86
C GLN A 106 4.88 -2.16 -17.07
N GLN A 107 5.91 -1.97 -16.23
CA GLN A 107 7.19 -2.63 -16.42
C GLN A 107 7.17 -4.03 -15.82
N ALA A 108 7.38 -5.05 -16.68
CA ALA A 108 7.39 -6.44 -16.27
C ALA A 108 8.35 -6.76 -15.11
N ALA A 109 9.51 -6.11 -15.07
CA ALA A 109 10.52 -6.31 -14.02
C ALA A 109 10.03 -5.93 -12.61
N ASN A 110 9.02 -5.06 -12.50
CA ASN A 110 8.48 -4.63 -11.21
C ASN A 110 7.44 -5.58 -10.63
N MET A 111 6.94 -6.54 -11.42
CA MET A 111 5.86 -7.42 -11.00
C MET A 111 6.31 -8.55 -10.07
N PRO A 112 7.41 -9.30 -10.33
CA PRO A 112 7.80 -10.41 -9.48
C PRO A 112 7.99 -10.06 -7.99
N PRO A 113 8.66 -8.94 -7.62
CA PRO A 113 8.74 -8.53 -6.22
C PRO A 113 7.37 -8.24 -5.60
N PHE A 114 6.45 -7.62 -6.35
CA PHE A 114 5.08 -7.35 -5.89
C PHE A 114 4.31 -8.65 -5.64
N LEU A 115 4.33 -9.59 -6.58
CA LEU A 115 3.64 -10.88 -6.46
C LEU A 115 4.15 -11.67 -5.25
N ARG A 116 5.47 -11.75 -5.06
CA ARG A 116 6.08 -12.42 -3.90
C ARG A 116 5.73 -11.74 -2.58
N ARG A 117 5.72 -10.40 -2.56
CA ARG A 117 5.39 -9.61 -1.35
C ARG A 117 4.03 -9.98 -0.78
N TYR A 118 3.05 -10.21 -1.66
CA TYR A 118 1.67 -10.48 -1.24
C TYR A 118 1.25 -11.95 -1.36
N GLY A 119 2.14 -12.84 -1.80
CA GLY A 119 1.84 -14.27 -1.98
C GLY A 119 0.77 -14.50 -3.06
N ILE A 120 0.93 -13.83 -4.21
CA ILE A 120 0.07 -13.98 -5.38
C ILE A 120 0.67 -15.07 -6.26
N ASP A 121 0.05 -16.24 -6.26
CA ASP A 121 0.52 -17.45 -6.97
C ASP A 121 -0.37 -17.84 -8.15
N GLU A 122 -1.52 -17.17 -8.31
CA GLU A 122 -2.40 -17.31 -9.47
C GLU A 122 -1.77 -16.73 -10.74
N PRO A 123 -2.23 -17.15 -11.94
CA PRO A 123 -1.82 -16.53 -13.20
C PRO A 123 -2.09 -15.03 -13.21
N VAL A 124 -1.09 -14.24 -13.60
CA VAL A 124 -1.21 -12.79 -13.75
C VAL A 124 -0.66 -12.38 -15.11
N PHE A 125 -1.32 -11.44 -15.78
CA PHE A 125 -0.74 -10.78 -16.96
C PHE A 125 -0.92 -9.27 -16.92
N ILE A 126 -0.05 -8.57 -17.66
CA ILE A 126 -0.09 -7.11 -17.78
C ILE A 126 -0.96 -6.73 -18.99
N ASP A 127 -2.11 -6.12 -18.73
CA ASP A 127 -2.98 -5.48 -19.73
C ASP A 127 -2.53 -4.03 -19.95
N SER A 128 -1.32 -3.85 -20.50
CA SER A 128 -0.71 -2.52 -20.66
C SER A 128 -1.52 -1.56 -21.54
N GLY A 129 -2.25 -2.12 -22.51
CA GLY A 129 -3.16 -1.37 -23.39
C GLY A 129 -4.54 -1.12 -22.80
N MET A 130 -4.82 -1.61 -21.58
CA MET A 130 -6.14 -1.53 -20.93
C MET A 130 -7.25 -2.15 -21.80
N ALA A 131 -6.94 -3.13 -22.64
CA ALA A 131 -7.85 -3.71 -23.62
C ALA A 131 -8.91 -4.60 -22.93
N TRP A 132 -8.48 -5.41 -21.97
CA TRP A 132 -9.39 -6.20 -21.13
C TRP A 132 -10.18 -5.28 -20.20
N TRP A 133 -9.51 -4.28 -19.61
CA TRP A 133 -10.17 -3.27 -18.78
C TRP A 133 -11.34 -2.60 -19.52
N GLN A 134 -11.12 -2.13 -20.75
CA GLN A 134 -12.15 -1.52 -21.59
C GLN A 134 -13.21 -2.53 -22.05
N HIS A 135 -12.81 -3.73 -22.45
CA HIS A 135 -13.72 -4.78 -22.91
C HIS A 135 -14.79 -5.13 -21.86
N TYR A 136 -14.37 -5.26 -20.60
CA TYR A 136 -15.27 -5.57 -19.48
C TYR A 136 -15.92 -4.33 -18.85
N GLY A 137 -15.72 -3.14 -19.42
CA GLY A 137 -16.31 -1.90 -18.92
C GLY A 137 -15.84 -1.52 -17.51
N VAL A 138 -14.60 -1.86 -17.16
CA VAL A 138 -14.02 -1.55 -15.85
C VAL A 138 -13.72 -0.05 -15.76
N PHE A 139 -13.92 0.54 -14.59
CA PHE A 139 -13.69 1.97 -14.35
C PHE A 139 -13.12 2.30 -12.96
N ALA A 140 -12.85 1.29 -12.13
CA ALA A 140 -12.30 1.47 -10.79
C ALA A 140 -11.41 0.29 -10.38
N TRP A 141 -10.36 0.58 -9.63
CA TRP A 141 -9.50 -0.43 -9.02
C TRP A 141 -9.89 -0.68 -7.54
N PRO A 142 -9.93 -1.94 -7.08
CA PRO A 142 -10.02 -3.15 -7.91
C PRO A 142 -11.41 -3.29 -8.54
N THR A 143 -11.52 -4.11 -9.57
CA THR A 143 -12.82 -4.65 -10.01
C THR A 143 -12.64 -6.13 -10.30
N MET A 144 -13.51 -6.97 -9.74
CA MET A 144 -13.48 -8.40 -10.04
C MET A 144 -14.67 -8.78 -10.94
N ILE A 145 -14.42 -9.56 -11.99
CA ILE A 145 -15.45 -10.03 -12.93
C ILE A 145 -15.57 -11.54 -12.82
N LEU A 146 -16.74 -12.02 -12.42
CA LEU A 146 -17.08 -13.43 -12.39
C LEU A 146 -17.61 -13.87 -13.74
N LEU A 147 -16.98 -14.90 -14.31
CA LEU A 147 -17.33 -15.51 -15.57
C LEU A 147 -17.74 -16.97 -15.34
N GLY A 148 -18.76 -17.41 -16.07
CA GLY A 148 -19.15 -18.82 -16.12
C GLY A 148 -18.20 -19.65 -16.99
N PRO A 149 -18.37 -20.99 -17.04
CA PRO A 149 -17.55 -21.89 -17.86
C PRO A 149 -17.58 -21.61 -19.37
N ASP A 150 -18.62 -20.91 -19.83
CA ASP A 150 -18.78 -20.47 -21.22
C ASP A 150 -18.16 -19.09 -21.50
N GLY A 151 -17.47 -18.49 -20.51
CA GLY A 151 -16.82 -17.19 -20.62
C GLY A 151 -17.76 -15.99 -20.48
N LYS A 152 -19.07 -16.20 -20.26
CA LYS A 152 -20.02 -15.09 -20.09
C LYS A 152 -19.89 -14.46 -18.71
N VAL A 153 -20.09 -13.14 -18.67
CA VAL A 153 -20.15 -12.39 -17.42
C VAL A 153 -21.38 -12.81 -16.63
N VAL A 154 -21.14 -13.31 -15.42
CA VAL A 154 -22.17 -13.64 -14.42
C VAL A 154 -22.39 -12.44 -13.51
N GLN A 155 -21.31 -11.85 -13.00
CA GLN A 155 -21.39 -10.73 -12.06
C GLN A 155 -20.12 -9.86 -12.07
N SER A 156 -20.28 -8.57 -11.81
CA SER A 156 -19.18 -7.63 -11.56
C SER A 156 -19.17 -7.16 -10.10
N PHE A 157 -17.97 -7.06 -9.53
CA PHE A 157 -17.70 -6.61 -8.17
C PHE A 157 -16.77 -5.39 -8.21
N VAL A 158 -17.34 -4.18 -8.16
CA VAL A 158 -16.58 -2.92 -8.27
C VAL A 158 -16.09 -2.43 -6.91
N GLY A 159 -14.77 -2.26 -6.75
CA GLY A 159 -14.12 -1.87 -5.50
C GLY A 159 -14.03 -3.02 -4.50
N GLU A 160 -13.68 -2.68 -3.25
CA GLU A 160 -13.50 -3.68 -2.19
C GLU A 160 -14.81 -4.42 -1.88
N ARG A 161 -14.72 -5.73 -1.65
CA ARG A 161 -15.84 -6.58 -1.26
C ARG A 161 -15.45 -7.52 -0.14
N SER A 162 -16.40 -7.84 0.73
CA SER A 162 -16.20 -8.88 1.74
C SER A 162 -16.23 -10.27 1.11
N TYR A 163 -15.60 -11.23 1.79
CA TYR A 163 -15.67 -12.63 1.40
C TYR A 163 -17.11 -13.12 1.21
N ALA A 164 -18.01 -12.77 2.12
CA ALA A 164 -19.41 -13.19 2.05
C ALA A 164 -20.12 -12.64 0.80
N GLN A 165 -19.81 -11.41 0.39
CA GLN A 165 -20.38 -10.79 -0.82
C GLN A 165 -19.94 -11.49 -2.11
N MET A 166 -18.74 -12.09 -2.13
CA MET A 166 -18.20 -12.76 -3.32
C MET A 166 -18.48 -14.27 -3.33
N ALA A 167 -18.39 -14.93 -2.18
CA ALA A 167 -18.46 -16.39 -2.10
C ALA A 167 -19.84 -16.95 -2.50
N ALA A 168 -20.93 -16.25 -2.20
CA ALA A 168 -22.28 -16.74 -2.52
C ALA A 168 -22.56 -16.79 -4.03
N PRO A 169 -22.32 -15.71 -4.82
CA PRO A 169 -22.44 -15.78 -6.29
C PRO A 169 -21.52 -16.83 -6.93
N ILE A 170 -20.27 -16.95 -6.46
CA ILE A 170 -19.32 -17.93 -6.98
C ILE A 170 -19.83 -19.36 -6.74
N ALA A 171 -20.29 -19.65 -5.51
CA ALA A 171 -20.83 -20.98 -5.19
C ALA A 171 -22.08 -21.31 -6.03
N ALA A 172 -22.95 -20.32 -6.28
CA ALA A 172 -24.14 -20.51 -7.10
C ALA A 172 -23.76 -20.85 -8.55
N GLU A 173 -22.80 -20.14 -9.13
CA GLU A 173 -22.32 -20.40 -10.50
C GLU A 173 -21.66 -21.78 -10.61
N ILE A 174 -20.79 -22.15 -9.66
CA ILE A 174 -20.16 -23.48 -9.63
C ILE A 174 -21.22 -24.59 -9.55
N ALA A 175 -22.23 -24.43 -8.68
CA ALA A 175 -23.31 -25.41 -8.56
C ALA A 175 -24.14 -25.53 -9.84
N GLN A 176 -24.42 -24.42 -10.51
CA GLN A 176 -25.13 -24.40 -11.79
C GLN A 176 -24.30 -25.08 -12.90
N ALA A 177 -23.02 -24.73 -13.00
CA ALA A 177 -22.08 -25.31 -13.95
C ALA A 177 -21.89 -26.82 -13.75
N SER A 178 -21.77 -27.27 -12.50
CA SER A 178 -21.68 -28.68 -12.15
C SER A 178 -22.94 -29.44 -12.56
N LYS A 179 -24.14 -28.91 -12.25
CA LYS A 179 -25.42 -29.53 -12.65
C LYS A 179 -25.57 -29.65 -14.17
N ALA A 180 -24.99 -28.71 -14.91
CA ALA A 180 -24.96 -28.71 -16.37
C ALA A 180 -23.81 -29.52 -16.97
N ASN A 181 -22.95 -30.16 -16.16
CA ASN A 181 -21.74 -30.87 -16.58
C ASN A 181 -20.79 -30.02 -17.44
N LEU A 182 -20.66 -28.74 -17.11
CA LEU A 182 -19.81 -27.79 -17.86
C LEU A 182 -18.39 -27.64 -17.28
N LEU A 183 -18.11 -28.22 -16.11
CA LEU A 183 -16.81 -28.13 -15.45
C LEU A 183 -15.90 -29.26 -15.95
N THR A 184 -14.87 -28.91 -16.73
CA THR A 184 -13.94 -29.85 -17.38
C THR A 184 -12.50 -29.74 -16.90
N HIS A 185 -12.17 -28.65 -16.22
CA HIS A 185 -10.89 -28.43 -15.56
C HIS A 185 -9.64 -28.70 -16.43
N PRO A 186 -9.47 -28.02 -17.58
CA PRO A 186 -8.29 -28.20 -18.42
C PRO A 186 -7.01 -27.88 -17.64
N PRO A 187 -5.94 -28.70 -17.76
CA PRO A 187 -4.70 -28.49 -17.02
C PRO A 187 -4.09 -27.14 -17.36
N LEU A 188 -3.59 -26.43 -16.34
CA LEU A 188 -2.98 -25.11 -16.49
C LEU A 188 -1.45 -25.19 -16.40
N PRO A 189 -0.71 -24.40 -17.19
CA PRO A 189 0.75 -24.37 -17.16
C PRO A 189 1.31 -23.59 -15.95
N LEU A 190 0.78 -23.83 -14.74
CA LEU A 190 1.13 -23.08 -13.54
C LEU A 190 2.62 -23.23 -13.20
N ARG A 191 3.26 -22.11 -12.89
CA ARG A 191 4.66 -22.02 -12.45
C ARG A 191 4.84 -20.80 -11.53
N PRO A 192 4.35 -20.86 -10.28
CA PRO A 192 4.49 -19.76 -9.33
C PRO A 192 5.95 -19.34 -9.10
N LEU A 193 6.14 -18.07 -8.74
CA LEU A 193 7.46 -17.53 -8.42
C LEU A 193 8.01 -18.17 -7.14
N LYS A 194 9.33 -18.37 -7.10
CA LYS A 194 10.01 -18.83 -5.89
C LYS A 194 10.42 -17.63 -5.02
N PRO A 195 10.48 -17.79 -3.69
CA PRO A 195 11.15 -16.83 -2.82
C PRO A 195 12.63 -16.70 -3.19
N ASP A 196 13.18 -15.49 -3.03
CA ASP A 196 14.63 -15.25 -3.20
C ASP A 196 15.37 -15.52 -1.88
N ASP A 197 16.61 -16.00 -1.99
CA ASP A 197 17.47 -16.33 -0.84
C ASP A 197 18.48 -15.19 -0.56
N HIS A 198 17.97 -14.06 -0.08
CA HIS A 198 18.75 -12.87 0.25
C HIS A 198 18.84 -12.63 1.76
N VAL A 199 19.77 -11.77 2.21
CA VAL A 199 19.91 -11.44 3.64
C VAL A 199 18.65 -10.77 4.19
N PHE A 200 18.02 -9.92 3.39
CA PHE A 200 16.70 -9.35 3.64
C PHE A 200 15.71 -9.96 2.65
N ALA A 201 14.42 -9.88 2.96
CA ALA A 201 13.33 -10.29 2.11
C ALA A 201 12.32 -9.14 2.05
N LEU A 202 12.38 -8.38 0.96
CA LEU A 202 11.55 -7.22 0.67
C LEU A 202 11.51 -6.25 1.85
N PRO A 203 12.65 -5.72 2.33
CA PRO A 203 12.65 -4.78 3.44
C PRO A 203 11.96 -3.49 3.02
N THR A 204 10.95 -3.03 3.76
CA THR A 204 10.14 -1.88 3.30
C THR A 204 10.36 -0.59 4.08
N LYS A 205 10.67 -0.69 5.38
CA LYS A 205 10.80 0.47 6.26
C LYS A 205 11.99 0.30 7.20
N VAL A 206 12.53 1.43 7.60
CA VAL A 206 13.66 1.53 8.51
C VAL A 206 13.42 2.68 9.48
N ALA A 207 13.80 2.49 10.73
CA ALA A 207 13.83 3.53 11.74
C ALA A 207 15.21 3.54 12.40
N VAL A 208 15.66 4.72 12.79
CA VAL A 208 16.96 4.94 13.41
C VAL A 208 16.73 5.75 14.69
N ASP A 209 17.34 5.29 15.78
CA ASP A 209 17.44 6.01 17.05
C ASP A 209 18.94 6.22 17.37
N GLY A 210 19.27 6.77 18.53
CA GLY A 210 20.64 7.12 18.92
C GLY A 210 21.66 5.99 18.72
N ASP A 211 21.34 4.78 19.16
CA ASP A 211 22.26 3.62 19.14
C ASP A 211 21.77 2.43 18.30
N ARG A 212 20.54 2.47 17.80
CA ARG A 212 19.86 1.32 17.19
C ARG A 212 19.23 1.66 15.84
N ILE A 213 19.16 0.63 15.02
CA ILE A 213 18.49 0.62 13.73
C ILE A 213 17.47 -0.51 13.76
N ALA A 214 16.23 -0.24 13.37
CA ALA A 214 15.19 -1.24 13.20
C ALA A 214 14.76 -1.29 11.75
N ILE A 215 14.61 -2.50 11.21
CA ILE A 215 14.22 -2.76 9.82
C ILE A 215 13.04 -3.71 9.80
N SER A 216 12.02 -3.36 9.03
CA SER A 216 10.91 -4.26 8.75
C SER A 216 11.31 -5.16 7.59
N ASP A 217 11.65 -6.41 7.92
CA ASP A 217 11.97 -7.46 6.96
C ASP A 217 10.66 -8.12 6.53
N THR A 218 9.86 -7.33 5.81
CA THR A 218 8.42 -7.54 5.60
C THR A 218 8.11 -8.89 4.97
N GLY A 219 8.90 -9.32 3.98
CA GLY A 219 8.73 -10.60 3.30
C GLY A 219 8.95 -11.81 4.21
N ARG A 220 9.59 -11.63 5.37
CA ARG A 220 9.80 -12.65 6.40
C ARG A 220 8.99 -12.41 7.67
N ASN A 221 8.03 -11.48 7.68
CA ASN A 221 7.17 -11.22 8.84
C ASN A 221 7.94 -11.02 10.16
N GLN A 222 9.08 -10.32 10.10
CA GLN A 222 9.94 -10.08 11.26
C GLN A 222 10.52 -8.67 11.26
N ILE A 223 10.99 -8.24 12.44
CA ILE A 223 11.72 -6.99 12.64
C ILE A 223 13.17 -7.32 12.97
N LEU A 224 14.11 -6.73 12.24
CA LEU A 224 15.54 -6.88 12.51
C LEU A 224 16.06 -5.67 13.26
N ILE A 225 16.83 -5.90 14.32
CA ILE A 225 17.49 -4.86 15.10
C ILE A 225 19.00 -4.93 14.85
N TYR A 226 19.60 -3.79 14.56
CA TYR A 226 21.03 -3.61 14.34
C TYR A 226 21.57 -2.48 15.22
N ASP A 227 22.86 -2.51 15.51
CA ASP A 227 23.56 -1.31 16.00
C ASP A 227 23.93 -0.37 14.84
N ARG A 228 24.43 0.81 15.19
CA ARG A 228 24.88 1.84 14.23
C ARG A 228 26.04 1.40 13.34
N ALA A 229 26.83 0.41 13.77
CA ALA A 229 27.94 -0.14 13.00
C ALA A 229 27.49 -1.22 12.01
N GLY A 230 26.21 -1.61 12.02
CA GLY A 230 25.65 -2.62 11.12
C GLY A 230 25.77 -4.05 11.65
N LYS A 231 26.07 -4.24 12.94
CA LYS A 231 25.99 -5.57 13.58
C LYS A 231 24.54 -5.88 13.93
N ARG A 232 24.05 -7.06 13.51
CA ARG A 232 22.72 -7.54 13.88
C ARG A 232 22.69 -7.86 15.38
N LEU A 233 21.78 -7.22 16.10
CA LEU A 233 21.54 -7.39 17.53
C LEU A 233 20.43 -8.42 17.81
N ALA A 234 19.34 -8.38 17.03
CA ALA A 234 18.21 -9.29 17.20
C ALA A 234 17.43 -9.49 15.89
N ALA A 235 16.69 -10.60 15.84
CA ALA A 235 15.59 -10.82 14.91
C ALA A 235 14.34 -11.14 15.75
N ILE A 236 13.28 -10.35 15.57
CA ILE A 236 12.09 -10.37 16.40
C ILE A 236 10.91 -10.77 15.52
N GLY A 237 10.28 -11.89 15.82
CA GLY A 237 9.23 -12.51 15.03
C GLY A 237 9.59 -13.94 14.64
N SER A 238 8.63 -14.86 14.70
CA SER A 238 8.84 -16.29 14.37
C SER A 238 9.05 -16.58 12.87
N GLY A 239 8.86 -15.57 12.01
CA GLY A 239 8.86 -15.71 10.56
C GLY A 239 7.49 -16.08 9.96
N ARG A 240 6.57 -16.61 10.79
CA ARG A 240 5.22 -16.98 10.34
C ARG A 240 4.30 -15.77 10.34
N ALA A 241 3.44 -15.69 9.31
CA ALA A 241 2.34 -14.75 9.30
C ALA A 241 1.35 -15.07 10.42
N GLY A 242 1.17 -14.16 11.37
CA GLY A 242 0.30 -14.31 12.53
C GLY A 242 0.33 -13.06 13.39
N PHE A 243 -0.42 -13.01 14.49
CA PHE A 243 -0.49 -11.83 15.37
C PHE A 243 -0.18 -12.14 16.84
N SER A 244 0.34 -13.34 17.13
CA SER A 244 0.67 -13.77 18.48
C SER A 244 1.58 -12.75 19.16
N ASP A 245 1.21 -12.31 20.37
CA ASP A 245 2.08 -11.56 21.27
C ASP A 245 3.04 -12.56 21.97
N GLY A 246 4.15 -12.10 22.55
CA GLY A 246 5.13 -13.02 23.14
C GLY A 246 6.48 -12.38 23.39
N ASP A 247 7.50 -13.23 23.53
CA ASP A 247 8.89 -12.80 23.46
C ASP A 247 9.35 -12.60 22.01
N ASP A 248 10.63 -12.30 21.82
CA ASP A 248 11.18 -12.01 20.49
C ASP A 248 11.07 -13.20 19.51
N ALA A 249 11.13 -14.45 19.99
CA ALA A 249 11.14 -15.63 19.13
C ALA A 249 9.73 -16.13 18.79
N HIS A 250 8.77 -15.93 19.69
CA HIS A 250 7.42 -16.47 19.56
C HIS A 250 6.38 -15.47 19.06
N ALA A 251 6.68 -14.17 19.12
CA ALA A 251 5.80 -13.17 18.54
C ALA A 251 5.65 -13.40 17.03
N GLU A 252 4.47 -13.08 16.50
CA GLU A 252 4.18 -13.21 15.06
C GLU A 252 3.72 -11.86 14.52
N PHE A 253 4.18 -11.51 13.33
CA PHE A 253 3.74 -10.35 12.56
C PHE A 253 3.15 -10.82 11.23
N ASN A 254 2.51 -9.92 10.49
CA ASN A 254 2.04 -10.18 9.14
C ASN A 254 2.30 -8.96 8.27
N ARG A 255 3.32 -9.08 7.41
CA ARG A 255 3.83 -8.00 6.55
C ARG A 255 3.98 -6.66 7.30
N PRO A 256 4.81 -6.60 8.36
CA PRO A 256 5.03 -5.37 9.09
C PRO A 256 5.67 -4.29 8.20
N GLN A 257 5.29 -3.03 8.43
CA GLN A 257 5.73 -1.85 7.67
C GLN A 257 6.38 -0.83 8.62
N GLY A 258 5.73 0.30 8.90
CA GLY A 258 6.27 1.43 9.65
C GLY A 258 6.84 1.09 11.02
N LEU A 259 7.92 1.77 11.37
CA LEU A 259 8.64 1.61 12.64
C LEU A 259 8.84 2.98 13.29
N ALA A 260 8.71 3.07 14.61
CA ALA A 260 9.04 4.28 15.35
C ALA A 260 9.55 3.96 16.75
N PHE A 261 10.73 4.49 17.09
CA PHE A 261 11.28 4.39 18.44
C PHE A 261 10.64 5.40 19.39
N ALA A 262 10.40 4.96 20.62
CA ALA A 262 9.98 5.75 21.77
C ALA A 262 10.78 5.29 22.99
N GLY A 263 12.05 5.69 23.05
CA GLY A 263 13.01 5.19 24.05
C GLY A 263 13.26 3.69 23.88
N SER A 264 12.98 2.88 24.90
CA SER A 264 13.15 1.42 24.83
C SER A 264 12.02 0.70 24.06
N ILE A 265 10.93 1.40 23.74
CA ILE A 265 9.81 0.83 22.99
C ILE A 265 10.00 1.10 21.51
N LEU A 266 9.90 0.05 20.69
CA LEU A 266 9.76 0.16 19.24
C LEU A 266 8.30 -0.14 18.85
N TYR A 267 7.61 0.84 18.28
CA TYR A 267 6.30 0.63 17.70
C TYR A 267 6.41 0.11 16.27
N VAL A 268 5.52 -0.81 15.92
CA VAL A 268 5.45 -1.45 14.61
C VAL A 268 4.03 -1.31 14.05
N ALA A 269 3.91 -0.82 12.83
CA ALA A 269 2.69 -0.93 12.06
C ALA A 269 2.66 -2.33 11.43
N ASP A 270 1.88 -3.21 12.04
CA ASP A 270 1.71 -4.59 11.64
C ASP A 270 0.52 -4.66 10.69
N THR A 271 0.80 -4.25 9.45
CA THR A 271 -0.17 -3.71 8.49
C THR A 271 -1.28 -4.70 8.18
N ASP A 272 -0.93 -5.94 7.83
CA ASP A 272 -1.94 -6.91 7.41
C ASP A 272 -2.67 -7.56 8.58
N ASN A 273 -2.10 -7.48 9.78
CA ASN A 273 -2.80 -7.79 11.01
C ASN A 273 -3.69 -6.65 11.51
N GLN A 274 -3.69 -5.49 10.85
CA GLN A 274 -4.49 -4.32 11.24
C GLN A 274 -4.22 -3.88 12.67
N ARG A 275 -2.94 -3.88 13.06
CA ARG A 275 -2.49 -3.66 14.43
C ARG A 275 -1.32 -2.70 14.50
N ILE A 276 -1.24 -1.99 15.62
CA ILE A 276 0.01 -1.40 16.09
C ILE A 276 0.55 -2.32 17.17
N ARG A 277 1.80 -2.75 17.03
CA ARG A 277 2.53 -3.56 18.01
C ARG A 277 3.55 -2.69 18.72
N ALA A 278 3.92 -3.07 19.93
CA ALA A 278 4.99 -2.46 20.70
C ALA A 278 5.96 -3.56 21.14
N ILE A 279 7.22 -3.39 20.79
CA ILE A 279 8.33 -4.23 21.19
C ILE A 279 9.04 -3.51 22.33
N ASP A 280 9.00 -4.09 23.53
CA ASP A 280 9.85 -3.67 24.64
C ASP A 280 11.23 -4.29 24.48
N LEU A 281 12.18 -3.49 23.98
CA LEU A 281 13.53 -3.97 23.67
C LEU A 281 14.37 -4.25 24.93
N LYS A 282 13.93 -3.77 26.11
CA LYS A 282 14.63 -4.04 27.37
C LYS A 282 14.18 -5.37 27.97
N HIS A 283 12.89 -5.67 27.87
CA HIS A 283 12.30 -6.88 28.46
C HIS A 283 12.00 -7.98 27.43
N HIS A 284 12.41 -7.79 26.17
CA HIS A 284 12.23 -8.74 25.06
C HIS A 284 10.77 -9.23 24.96
N ARG A 285 9.84 -8.27 24.86
CA ARG A 285 8.40 -8.57 24.84
C ARG A 285 7.67 -7.77 23.77
N VAL A 286 6.94 -8.48 22.92
CA VAL A 286 6.02 -7.94 21.94
C VAL A 286 4.60 -7.97 22.49
N ARG A 287 3.89 -6.85 22.36
CA ARG A 287 2.45 -6.74 22.65
C ARG A 287 1.74 -5.98 21.56
N THR A 288 0.49 -6.31 21.31
CA THR A 288 -0.39 -5.42 20.54
C THR A 288 -0.63 -4.16 21.38
N VAL A 289 -0.88 -2.99 20.79
CA VAL A 289 -1.27 -1.78 21.55
C VAL A 289 -2.48 -1.09 20.98
N ALA A 290 -2.72 -1.26 19.68
CA ALA A 290 -3.92 -0.81 19.01
C ALA A 290 -4.33 -1.78 17.91
N GLY A 291 -5.61 -1.76 17.54
CA GLY A 291 -6.19 -2.60 16.50
C GLY A 291 -6.75 -3.91 17.03
N ASN A 292 -7.95 -4.25 16.56
CA ASN A 292 -8.65 -5.49 16.90
C ASN A 292 -8.48 -6.60 15.84
N GLY A 293 -7.78 -6.32 14.73
CA GLY A 293 -7.55 -7.26 13.62
C GLY A 293 -8.58 -7.17 12.48
N GLN A 294 -9.65 -6.41 12.65
CA GLN A 294 -10.62 -6.14 11.58
C GLN A 294 -10.23 -4.89 10.78
N ARG A 295 -10.73 -4.81 9.54
CA ARG A 295 -10.67 -3.62 8.69
C ARG A 295 -12.01 -2.93 8.67
N MET A 296 -12.03 -1.63 8.97
CA MET A 296 -13.23 -0.80 8.84
C MET A 296 -12.84 0.63 8.49
N PRO A 297 -13.33 1.17 7.36
CA PRO A 297 -13.05 2.56 7.00
C PRO A 297 -13.93 3.55 7.77
N GLY A 298 -13.52 4.82 7.77
CA GLY A 298 -14.40 5.95 8.13
C GLY A 298 -14.71 6.09 9.63
N ILE A 299 -13.84 5.57 10.49
CA ILE A 299 -14.00 5.73 11.94
C ILE A 299 -13.75 7.18 12.35
N THR A 300 -14.63 7.74 13.19
CA THR A 300 -14.52 9.11 13.68
C THR A 300 -14.43 9.20 15.20
N GLY A 301 -13.73 10.22 15.67
CA GLY A 301 -13.54 10.51 17.09
C GLY A 301 -12.55 9.56 17.78
N ALA A 302 -12.37 9.78 19.08
CA ALA A 302 -11.45 8.98 19.89
C ALA A 302 -12.08 7.67 20.35
N ARG A 303 -11.26 6.62 20.46
CA ARG A 303 -11.65 5.29 20.96
C ARG A 303 -10.55 4.67 21.82
N ASN A 304 -10.91 3.60 22.53
CA ASN A 304 -9.95 2.68 23.10
C ASN A 304 -9.13 2.04 21.96
N PRO A 305 -7.79 2.15 21.97
CA PRO A 305 -6.94 1.63 20.91
C PRO A 305 -7.15 0.15 20.60
N ARG A 306 -7.46 -0.68 21.60
CA ARG A 306 -7.57 -2.14 21.44
C ARG A 306 -8.89 -2.62 20.82
N ASP A 307 -9.93 -1.78 20.87
CA ASP A 307 -11.27 -2.15 20.42
C ASP A 307 -11.54 -1.70 18.97
N ILE A 308 -10.67 -0.84 18.42
CA ILE A 308 -10.86 -0.21 17.12
C ILE A 308 -10.35 -1.10 15.97
N ALA A 309 -11.10 -1.13 14.87
CA ALA A 309 -10.65 -1.68 13.61
C ALA A 309 -9.73 -0.65 12.93
N LEU A 310 -8.51 -1.06 12.59
CA LEU A 310 -7.60 -0.19 11.82
C LEU A 310 -7.77 -0.48 10.34
N ASN A 311 -7.21 0.38 9.49
CA ASN A 311 -7.30 0.21 8.05
C ASN A 311 -5.93 0.46 7.39
N SER A 312 -5.09 -0.57 7.45
CA SER A 312 -3.75 -0.64 6.89
C SER A 312 -2.82 0.46 7.40
N PRO A 313 -2.42 0.43 8.69
CA PRO A 313 -1.38 1.33 9.19
C PRO A 313 -0.07 1.03 8.45
N TRP A 314 0.58 2.06 7.89
CA TRP A 314 1.68 1.88 6.94
C TRP A 314 3.00 2.50 7.38
N ALA A 315 2.96 3.70 7.96
CA ALA A 315 4.13 4.38 8.50
C ALA A 315 3.84 4.92 9.89
N LEU A 316 4.90 5.02 10.69
CA LEU A 316 4.86 5.52 12.06
C LEU A 316 5.91 6.61 12.24
N THR A 317 5.60 7.60 13.07
CA THR A 317 6.62 8.48 13.66
C THR A 317 6.20 8.85 15.08
N TYR A 318 7.15 8.87 16.00
CA TYR A 318 6.90 9.22 17.39
C TYR A 318 7.48 10.60 17.67
N ALA A 319 6.65 11.53 18.10
CA ALA A 319 7.03 12.91 18.40
C ALA A 319 6.14 13.47 19.52
N ASP A 320 6.72 14.32 20.37
CA ASP A 320 5.98 15.02 21.43
C ASP A 320 5.12 14.10 22.32
N LYS A 321 5.64 12.91 22.63
CA LYS A 321 4.98 11.82 23.40
C LYS A 321 3.76 11.19 22.72
N GLN A 322 3.66 11.30 21.39
CA GLN A 322 2.52 10.86 20.60
C GLN A 322 3.05 10.05 19.41
N LEU A 323 2.33 8.98 19.06
CA LEU A 323 2.62 8.20 17.88
C LEU A 323 1.66 8.65 16.77
N PHE A 324 2.21 9.20 15.70
CA PHE A 324 1.47 9.46 14.47
C PHE A 324 1.55 8.24 13.55
N ILE A 325 0.43 7.94 12.92
CA ILE A 325 0.23 6.73 12.12
C ILE A 325 -0.30 7.17 10.77
N ALA A 326 0.40 6.83 9.69
CA ALA A 326 -0.14 6.98 8.35
C ALA A 326 -1.07 5.79 8.08
N MET A 327 -2.38 6.05 8.07
CA MET A 327 -3.43 5.05 7.90
C MET A 327 -3.78 4.97 6.42
N ALA A 328 -3.03 4.16 5.67
CA ALA A 328 -3.06 4.15 4.21
C ALA A 328 -4.46 3.80 3.67
N GLY A 329 -5.14 2.84 4.30
CA GLY A 329 -6.48 2.41 3.90
C GLY A 329 -7.58 3.43 4.21
N ASP A 330 -7.37 4.33 5.17
CA ASP A 330 -8.30 5.42 5.47
C ASP A 330 -7.96 6.73 4.77
N HIS A 331 -6.82 6.81 4.09
CA HIS A 331 -6.30 8.07 3.54
C HIS A 331 -6.24 9.17 4.61
N GLN A 332 -5.69 8.84 5.77
CA GLN A 332 -5.67 9.70 6.95
C GLN A 332 -4.37 9.57 7.74
N ILE A 333 -4.04 10.62 8.47
CA ILE A 333 -3.08 10.55 9.58
C ILE A 333 -3.84 10.37 10.88
N TRP A 334 -3.48 9.33 11.61
CA TRP A 334 -4.03 8.99 12.92
C TRP A 334 -3.03 9.29 14.02
N ARG A 335 -3.53 9.40 15.25
CA ARG A 335 -2.72 9.71 16.42
C ARG A 335 -3.08 8.84 17.61
N TYR A 336 -2.07 8.12 18.11
CA TYR A 336 -2.12 7.37 19.35
C TYR A 336 -1.42 8.14 20.47
N LEU A 337 -2.10 8.26 21.61
CA LEU A 337 -1.61 8.82 22.87
C LEU A 337 -1.44 7.68 23.87
N PRO A 338 -0.22 7.12 24.04
CA PRO A 338 0.01 5.98 24.91
C PRO A 338 -0.41 6.25 26.37
N ASP A 339 0.01 7.39 26.92
CA ASP A 339 -0.26 7.78 28.32
C ASP A 339 -1.75 7.95 28.62
N LYS A 340 -2.55 8.25 27.59
CA LYS A 340 -4.01 8.46 27.72
C LYS A 340 -4.80 7.26 27.23
N ASN A 341 -4.12 6.20 26.77
CA ASN A 341 -4.69 5.06 26.07
C ASN A 341 -5.77 5.47 25.06
N ARG A 342 -5.43 6.39 24.15
CA ARG A 342 -6.42 7.01 23.24
C ARG A 342 -5.92 7.07 21.81
N LEU A 343 -6.72 6.58 20.87
CA LEU A 343 -6.45 6.61 19.43
C LEU A 343 -7.59 7.33 18.69
N ALA A 344 -7.25 8.16 17.71
CA ALA A 344 -8.22 8.86 16.86
C ALA A 344 -7.59 9.26 15.51
N PRO A 345 -8.41 9.51 14.47
CA PRO A 345 -7.99 10.34 13.34
C PRO A 345 -7.46 11.70 13.82
N TYR A 346 -6.40 12.17 13.18
CA TYR A 346 -5.77 13.45 13.47
C TYR A 346 -5.88 14.41 12.28
N ALA A 347 -5.66 13.92 11.06
CA ALA A 347 -5.81 14.67 9.82
C ALA A 347 -6.35 13.76 8.71
N GLY A 348 -7.05 14.35 7.74
CA GLY A 348 -7.66 13.69 6.61
C GLY A 348 -9.18 13.53 6.79
N SER A 349 -9.93 13.88 5.75
CA SER A 349 -11.39 13.69 5.70
C SER A 349 -11.82 12.23 5.51
N GLY A 350 -10.88 11.36 5.14
CA GLY A 350 -11.12 9.97 4.74
C GLY A 350 -11.40 9.80 3.23
N ARG A 351 -11.55 10.90 2.48
CA ARG A 351 -11.70 10.85 1.03
C ARG A 351 -10.33 10.78 0.37
N GLU A 352 -10.16 9.85 -0.57
CA GLU A 352 -8.98 9.80 -1.43
C GLU A 352 -8.92 11.05 -2.31
N GLY A 353 -7.81 11.78 -2.27
CA GLY A 353 -7.58 12.94 -3.12
C GLY A 353 -6.48 13.86 -2.63
N LEU A 354 -6.38 15.03 -3.27
CA LEU A 354 -5.40 16.06 -2.95
C LEU A 354 -6.13 17.38 -2.71
N SER A 355 -6.43 17.69 -1.45
CA SER A 355 -6.94 18.99 -1.04
C SER A 355 -6.27 19.46 0.24
N ASP A 356 -5.89 20.73 0.25
CA ASP A 356 -5.29 21.42 1.39
C ASP A 356 -6.37 22.05 2.29
N GLY A 357 -5.98 22.50 3.48
CA GLY A 357 -6.88 23.19 4.41
C GLY A 357 -6.69 22.77 5.86
N GLU A 358 -7.73 22.97 6.68
CA GLU A 358 -7.74 22.48 8.06
C GLU A 358 -7.62 20.95 8.07
N ARG A 359 -6.85 20.42 9.04
CA ARG A 359 -6.41 19.03 9.07
C ARG A 359 -7.52 18.01 8.88
N LEU A 360 -8.74 18.18 9.39
CA LEU A 360 -9.82 17.19 9.25
C LEU A 360 -10.59 17.34 7.92
N ASN A 361 -10.41 18.47 7.21
CA ASN A 361 -11.04 18.74 5.92
C ASN A 361 -10.11 18.48 4.72
N ALA A 362 -8.79 18.45 4.95
CA ALA A 362 -7.82 18.07 3.93
C ALA A 362 -8.03 16.62 3.47
N ASN A 363 -7.68 16.32 2.23
CA ASN A 363 -7.70 14.96 1.69
C ASN A 363 -6.27 14.46 1.54
N PHE A 364 -6.06 13.18 1.82
CA PHE A 364 -4.83 12.44 1.49
C PHE A 364 -5.17 11.32 0.52
N ALA A 365 -4.16 10.64 0.03
CA ALA A 365 -4.27 9.53 -0.89
C ALA A 365 -3.21 8.47 -0.54
N GLN A 366 -3.61 7.57 0.35
CA GLN A 366 -2.82 6.42 0.80
C GLN A 366 -1.51 6.78 1.54
N SER A 367 -1.55 7.80 2.41
CA SER A 367 -0.39 8.22 3.22
C SER A 367 0.46 7.05 3.72
N SER A 368 1.75 7.02 3.37
CA SER A 368 2.62 5.83 3.54
C SER A 368 4.02 6.11 4.09
N GLY A 369 4.38 7.38 4.33
CA GLY A 369 5.65 7.77 4.93
C GLY A 369 5.46 9.00 5.81
N LEU A 370 6.19 9.07 6.94
CA LEU A 370 6.10 10.16 7.90
C LEU A 370 7.48 10.61 8.38
N ALA A 371 7.67 11.92 8.48
CA ALA A 371 8.81 12.52 9.16
C ALA A 371 8.34 13.70 10.01
N TYR A 372 8.93 13.87 11.20
CA TYR A 372 8.62 15.00 12.08
C TYR A 372 9.85 15.90 12.24
N HIS A 373 9.62 17.21 12.18
CA HIS A 373 10.61 18.19 12.61
C HIS A 373 9.93 19.49 13.06
N ALA A 374 10.34 20.01 14.23
CA ALA A 374 9.96 21.33 14.75
C ALA A 374 8.45 21.65 14.64
N GLY A 375 7.57 20.74 15.10
CA GLY A 375 6.13 20.94 15.07
C GLY A 375 5.47 20.77 13.69
N ASN A 376 6.20 20.27 12.70
CA ASN A 376 5.66 19.91 11.39
C ASN A 376 5.77 18.40 11.17
N LEU A 377 4.69 17.81 10.66
CA LEU A 377 4.66 16.44 10.18
C LEU A 377 4.65 16.46 8.64
N TYR A 378 5.68 15.88 8.03
CA TYR A 378 5.77 15.68 6.59
C TYR A 378 5.26 14.31 6.23
N VAL A 379 4.47 14.24 5.17
CA VAL A 379 3.75 13.02 4.76
C VAL A 379 4.09 12.72 3.31
N ALA A 380 4.57 11.50 3.05
CA ALA A 380 4.59 10.95 1.70
C ALA A 380 3.20 10.37 1.38
N ASP A 381 2.57 10.91 0.34
CA ASP A 381 1.19 10.64 -0.05
C ASP A 381 1.17 10.02 -1.46
N PRO A 382 1.34 8.68 -1.57
CA PRO A 382 1.78 8.01 -2.79
C PRO A 382 0.77 8.06 -3.94
N GLU A 383 -0.53 7.86 -3.66
CA GLU A 383 -1.54 7.74 -4.73
C GLU A 383 -1.78 9.09 -5.43
N SER A 384 -1.51 10.20 -4.73
CA SER A 384 -1.50 11.57 -5.27
C SER A 384 -0.11 12.01 -5.77
N SER A 385 0.90 11.14 -5.63
CA SER A 385 2.30 11.40 -5.95
C SER A 385 2.81 12.70 -5.36
N SER A 386 2.51 12.92 -4.08
CA SER A 386 2.72 14.20 -3.40
C SER A 386 3.48 14.07 -2.09
N ILE A 387 4.07 15.19 -1.66
CA ILE A 387 4.57 15.40 -0.31
C ILE A 387 3.73 16.49 0.35
N ARG A 388 3.20 16.18 1.53
CA ARG A 388 2.32 17.07 2.30
C ARG A 388 3.00 17.50 3.59
N GLN A 389 2.60 18.64 4.12
CA GLN A 389 3.01 19.12 5.44
C GLN A 389 1.77 19.39 6.29
N ILE A 390 1.82 18.96 7.55
CA ILE A 390 0.83 19.26 8.58
C ILE A 390 1.54 20.08 9.66
N ASN A 391 1.12 21.32 9.84
CA ASN A 391 1.58 22.13 10.97
C ASN A 391 0.79 21.72 12.22
N LEU A 392 1.47 21.18 13.23
CA LEU A 392 0.80 20.63 14.43
C LEU A 392 0.25 21.71 15.36
N ASN A 393 0.74 22.96 15.25
CA ASN A 393 0.28 24.09 16.06
C ASN A 393 -1.01 24.70 15.51
N THR A 394 -1.07 24.90 14.19
CA THR A 394 -2.22 25.53 13.53
C THR A 394 -3.24 24.52 13.02
N GLY A 395 -2.83 23.26 12.81
CA GLY A 395 -3.65 22.25 12.16
C GLY A 395 -3.80 22.46 10.66
N LEU A 396 -3.00 23.31 10.03
CA LEU A 396 -3.04 23.53 8.58
C LEU A 396 -2.29 22.41 7.84
N VAL A 397 -2.91 21.89 6.78
CA VAL A 397 -2.32 20.95 5.83
C VAL A 397 -2.08 21.65 4.50
N ILE A 398 -0.85 21.54 3.98
CA ILE A 398 -0.46 22.09 2.68
C ILE A 398 0.24 21.03 1.82
N THR A 399 0.14 21.19 0.51
CA THR A 399 0.89 20.41 -0.48
C THR A 399 2.22 21.10 -0.78
N LEU A 400 3.33 20.38 -0.59
CA LEU A 400 4.67 20.87 -0.93
C LEU A 400 5.04 20.52 -2.38
N VAL A 401 4.83 19.26 -2.78
CA VAL A 401 5.11 18.74 -4.13
C VAL A 401 3.92 17.88 -4.57
N GLY A 402 3.58 17.85 -5.86
CA GLY A 402 2.52 17.00 -6.43
C GLY A 402 1.24 17.76 -6.78
N LYS A 403 0.43 17.20 -7.68
CA LYS A 403 -0.73 17.90 -8.28
C LYS A 403 -2.04 17.11 -8.30
N GLY A 404 -2.02 15.80 -8.10
CA GLY A 404 -3.24 14.99 -8.09
C GLY A 404 -3.00 13.51 -8.39
N LEU A 405 -4.06 12.71 -8.30
CA LEU A 405 -4.03 11.24 -8.38
C LEU A 405 -3.48 10.65 -9.68
N PHE A 406 -3.49 11.44 -10.76
CA PHE A 406 -3.00 11.05 -12.09
C PHE A 406 -1.93 12.01 -12.62
N ASN A 407 -1.37 12.86 -11.75
CA ASN A 407 -0.33 13.83 -12.09
C ASN A 407 1.01 13.39 -11.52
N PHE A 408 1.48 12.25 -11.98
CA PHE A 408 2.77 11.66 -11.62
C PHE A 408 3.77 11.80 -12.76
N GLY A 409 5.06 11.61 -12.45
CA GLY A 409 6.15 11.68 -13.41
C GLY A 409 7.50 11.68 -12.70
N ASP A 410 8.56 12.00 -13.44
CA ASP A 410 9.94 11.94 -12.95
C ASP A 410 10.67 13.21 -13.40
N GLN A 411 10.28 14.34 -12.79
CA GLN A 411 10.74 15.66 -13.19
C GLN A 411 11.29 16.43 -11.98
N ASP A 412 12.53 16.90 -12.08
CA ASP A 412 13.14 17.87 -11.15
C ASP A 412 12.68 19.30 -11.46
N GLY A 413 12.83 20.21 -10.51
CA GLY A 413 12.40 21.61 -10.66
C GLY A 413 11.92 22.21 -9.35
N LEU A 414 11.39 23.43 -9.41
CA LEU A 414 10.66 24.01 -8.28
C LEU A 414 9.53 23.06 -7.87
N ALA A 415 9.21 23.02 -6.58
CA ALA A 415 8.27 22.07 -5.99
C ALA A 415 6.89 22.05 -6.69
N ALA A 416 6.43 23.21 -7.16
CA ALA A 416 5.17 23.36 -7.91
C ALA A 416 5.21 22.77 -9.34
N GLN A 417 6.39 22.44 -9.86
CA GLN A 417 6.62 21.87 -11.20
C GLN A 417 7.14 20.44 -11.15
N ALA A 418 7.88 20.10 -10.09
CA ALA A 418 8.44 18.78 -9.89
C ALA A 418 7.35 17.70 -9.89
N GLN A 419 7.73 16.52 -10.39
CA GLN A 419 6.88 15.35 -10.44
C GLN A 419 7.57 14.18 -9.75
N LEU A 420 6.77 13.46 -8.96
CA LEU A 420 7.10 12.22 -8.27
C LEU A 420 6.20 11.10 -8.82
N GLN A 421 6.50 9.85 -8.47
CA GLN A 421 5.66 8.71 -8.75
C GLN A 421 5.62 7.78 -7.52
N HIS A 422 4.47 7.73 -6.86
CA HIS A 422 4.21 6.86 -5.70
C HIS A 422 5.28 6.94 -4.59
N PRO A 423 5.64 8.14 -4.08
CA PRO A 423 6.64 8.25 -3.03
C PRO A 423 6.13 7.63 -1.73
N GLN A 424 6.90 6.72 -1.12
CA GLN A 424 6.47 6.00 0.10
C GLN A 424 7.29 6.32 1.35
N GLY A 425 8.44 6.97 1.21
CA GLY A 425 9.30 7.36 2.34
C GLY A 425 9.64 8.83 2.31
N VAL A 426 9.74 9.44 3.49
CA VAL A 426 10.23 10.81 3.66
C VAL A 426 11.05 10.88 4.94
N ALA A 427 12.17 11.60 4.93
CA ALA A 427 12.92 11.98 6.12
C ALA A 427 13.37 13.43 6.04
N TYR A 428 13.48 14.08 7.19
CA TYR A 428 13.98 15.45 7.30
C TYR A 428 15.45 15.42 7.74
N LEU A 429 16.30 16.19 7.05
CA LEU A 429 17.69 16.45 7.45
C LEU A 429 18.14 17.80 6.88
N ASN A 430 18.75 18.64 7.73
CA ASN A 430 19.39 19.90 7.34
C ASN A 430 18.52 20.79 6.43
N HIS A 431 17.32 21.15 6.88
CA HIS A 431 16.36 21.98 6.11
C HIS A 431 15.94 21.40 4.75
N ALA A 432 16.10 20.09 4.56
CA ALA A 432 15.62 19.40 3.37
C ALA A 432 14.79 18.16 3.73
N LEU A 433 13.88 17.81 2.83
CA LEU A 433 13.19 16.52 2.84
C LEU A 433 13.84 15.60 1.81
N TYR A 434 14.20 14.40 2.23
CA TYR A 434 14.65 13.32 1.37
C TYR A 434 13.49 12.35 1.17
N ILE A 435 13.21 12.05 -0.09
CA ILE A 435 11.99 11.37 -0.52
C ILE A 435 12.38 10.08 -1.23
N ALA A 436 11.86 8.96 -0.77
CA ALA A 436 11.88 7.72 -1.53
C ALA A 436 10.77 7.79 -2.57
N ASP A 437 11.16 8.20 -3.79
CA ASP A 437 10.30 8.32 -4.95
C ASP A 437 10.20 6.95 -5.63
N THR A 438 9.43 6.09 -4.96
CA THR A 438 9.46 4.62 -5.09
C THR A 438 9.38 4.16 -6.54
N PHE A 439 8.37 4.61 -7.29
CA PHE A 439 8.14 4.09 -8.63
C PHE A 439 9.05 4.70 -9.69
N ASN A 440 9.76 5.79 -9.35
CA ASN A 440 10.86 6.32 -10.15
C ASN A 440 12.22 5.71 -9.76
N ASN A 441 12.25 4.73 -8.84
CA ASN A 441 13.46 4.07 -8.38
C ASN A 441 14.51 5.06 -7.83
N ALA A 442 14.06 6.15 -7.21
CA ALA A 442 14.90 7.30 -6.93
C ALA A 442 14.84 7.76 -5.46
N ILE A 443 15.94 8.38 -5.01
CA ILE A 443 15.90 9.30 -3.86
C ILE A 443 15.91 10.73 -4.40
N ARG A 444 14.93 11.51 -3.97
CA ARG A 444 14.79 12.94 -4.32
C ARG A 444 15.05 13.79 -3.10
N LYS A 445 15.55 15.01 -3.30
CA LYS A 445 15.75 16.02 -2.26
C LYS A 445 14.88 17.23 -2.57
N LEU A 446 14.01 17.61 -1.63
CA LEU A 446 13.32 18.90 -1.60
C LEU A 446 14.04 19.80 -0.60
N ASP A 447 14.66 20.87 -1.08
CA ASP A 447 15.21 21.93 -0.25
C ASP A 447 14.07 22.84 0.23
N LEU A 448 13.91 23.04 1.54
CA LEU A 448 12.75 23.76 2.09
C LEU A 448 12.90 25.29 2.03
N ASP A 449 14.10 25.81 1.80
CA ASP A 449 14.33 27.25 1.68
C ASP A 449 14.07 27.72 0.24
N SER A 450 14.63 27.02 -0.73
CA SER A 450 14.49 27.33 -2.17
C SER A 450 13.27 26.67 -2.83
N LEU A 451 12.67 25.68 -2.18
CA LEU A 451 11.62 24.80 -2.73
C LEU A 451 12.07 24.06 -4.00
N GLN A 452 13.37 23.84 -4.17
CA GLN A 452 13.91 23.11 -5.31
C GLN A 452 13.89 21.60 -5.03
N VAL A 453 13.32 20.83 -5.96
CA VAL A 453 13.40 19.36 -6.00
C VAL A 453 14.51 18.93 -6.96
N THR A 454 15.38 18.04 -6.49
CA THR A 454 16.47 17.45 -7.26
C THR A 454 16.54 15.94 -7.07
N THR A 455 17.05 15.24 -8.08
CA THR A 455 17.35 13.81 -8.00
C THR A 455 18.73 13.62 -7.36
N LEU A 456 18.79 12.83 -6.29
CA LEU A 456 20.03 12.46 -5.63
C LEU A 456 20.62 11.18 -6.24
N THR A 457 19.80 10.16 -6.48
CA THR A 457 20.21 8.90 -7.13
C THR A 457 19.01 8.16 -7.74
N LYS A 458 19.28 7.30 -8.73
CA LYS A 458 18.31 6.37 -9.36
C LYS A 458 18.79 4.92 -9.41
N SER A 459 19.85 4.57 -8.66
CA SER A 459 20.46 3.22 -8.68
C SER A 459 19.80 2.24 -7.71
N LEU A 460 18.47 2.34 -7.56
CA LEU A 460 17.65 1.58 -6.60
C LEU A 460 16.53 0.83 -7.36
N ALA A 461 15.79 -0.02 -6.67
CA ALA A 461 14.59 -0.67 -7.18
C ALA A 461 13.47 -0.56 -6.14
N GLN A 462 12.54 0.35 -6.41
CA GLN A 462 11.41 0.69 -5.57
C GLN A 462 11.79 0.87 -4.10
N PRO A 463 12.59 1.89 -3.74
CA PRO A 463 12.89 2.16 -2.35
C PRO A 463 11.60 2.54 -1.61
N ASN A 464 11.18 1.78 -0.60
CA ASN A 464 9.90 2.02 0.09
C ASN A 464 10.05 2.91 1.34
N GLY A 465 11.24 2.96 1.95
CA GLY A 465 11.46 3.63 3.21
C GLY A 465 12.90 4.11 3.36
N LEU A 466 13.07 5.20 4.10
CA LEU A 466 14.37 5.75 4.41
C LEU A 466 14.34 6.44 5.78
N ALA A 467 15.50 6.50 6.42
CA ALA A 467 15.71 7.23 7.67
C ALA A 467 17.08 7.90 7.65
N VAL A 468 17.23 8.99 8.41
CA VAL A 468 18.53 9.63 8.61
C VAL A 468 19.39 8.68 9.43
N LEU A 469 20.53 8.26 8.87
CA LEU A 469 21.54 7.56 9.62
C LEU A 469 22.33 8.60 10.40
N ASP A 470 23.02 9.49 9.72
CA ASP A 470 23.84 10.56 10.31
C ASP A 470 23.70 11.86 9.50
N ASP A 471 24.50 12.88 9.82
CA ASP A 471 24.46 14.20 9.18
C ASP A 471 24.77 14.18 7.67
N ARG A 472 25.25 13.05 7.15
CA ARG A 472 25.67 12.88 5.75
C ARG A 472 25.00 11.70 5.04
N HIS A 473 24.43 10.74 5.76
CA HIS A 473 23.90 9.52 5.15
C HIS A 473 22.44 9.26 5.51
N LEU A 474 21.69 8.81 4.51
CA LEU A 474 20.40 8.14 4.70
C LEU A 474 20.64 6.64 4.72
N LEU A 475 19.88 5.90 5.53
CA LEU A 475 19.71 4.47 5.39
C LEU A 475 18.40 4.21 4.64
N VAL A 476 18.47 3.44 3.56
CA VAL A 476 17.37 3.24 2.61
C VAL A 476 17.06 1.74 2.48
N ALA A 477 15.78 1.42 2.53
CA ALA A 477 15.25 0.11 2.22
C ALA A 477 15.06 -0.01 0.70
N ASP A 478 16.03 -0.62 0.02
CA ASP A 478 16.04 -0.84 -1.44
C ASP A 478 15.24 -2.10 -1.77
N THR A 479 13.92 -1.99 -1.58
CA THR A 479 13.03 -3.12 -1.32
C THR A 479 13.05 -4.19 -2.40
N ASN A 480 12.98 -3.83 -3.68
CA ASN A 480 12.91 -4.83 -4.75
C ASN A 480 14.28 -5.42 -5.12
N HIS A 481 15.37 -4.93 -4.52
CA HIS A 481 16.69 -5.56 -4.53
C HIS A 481 16.96 -6.39 -3.27
N ASP A 482 15.97 -6.55 -2.37
CA ASP A 482 16.09 -7.35 -1.15
C ASP A 482 17.32 -6.96 -0.29
N ARG A 483 17.60 -5.65 -0.22
CA ARG A 483 18.77 -5.12 0.48
C ARG A 483 18.51 -3.79 1.17
N MET A 484 19.43 -3.46 2.07
CA MET A 484 19.56 -2.13 2.66
C MET A 484 20.81 -1.45 2.09
N VAL A 485 20.74 -0.13 1.92
CA VAL A 485 21.86 0.67 1.41
C VAL A 485 21.94 1.99 2.15
N THR A 486 23.14 2.56 2.25
CA THR A 486 23.29 3.96 2.61
C THR A 486 23.40 4.84 1.38
N VAL A 487 22.89 6.06 1.46
CA VAL A 487 22.98 7.07 0.41
C VAL A 487 23.60 8.34 1.00
N ASP A 488 24.72 8.78 0.43
CA ASP A 488 25.36 10.04 0.80
C ASP A 488 24.53 11.22 0.25
N VAL A 489 24.11 12.13 1.12
CA VAL A 489 23.18 13.21 0.79
C VAL A 489 23.78 14.36 -0.02
N GLN A 490 25.11 14.41 -0.13
CA GLN A 490 25.82 15.43 -0.91
C GLN A 490 26.15 14.93 -2.32
N THR A 491 26.53 13.65 -2.43
CA THR A 491 27.07 13.06 -3.66
C THR A 491 26.10 12.10 -4.35
N GLY A 492 25.10 11.58 -3.62
CA GLY A 492 24.16 10.57 -4.10
C GLY A 492 24.76 9.18 -4.25
N VAL A 493 26.00 8.97 -3.79
CA VAL A 493 26.67 7.67 -3.81
C VAL A 493 25.89 6.68 -2.95
N VAL A 494 25.60 5.51 -3.53
CA VAL A 494 24.91 4.41 -2.87
C VAL A 494 25.93 3.35 -2.47
N THR A 495 25.96 2.98 -1.19
CA THR A 495 26.83 1.93 -0.67
C THR A 495 26.04 0.82 0.02
N PRO A 496 26.42 -0.46 -0.14
CA PRO A 496 25.77 -1.56 0.56
C PRO A 496 25.78 -1.36 2.09
N TRP A 497 24.69 -1.74 2.75
CA TRP A 497 24.61 -1.73 4.21
C TRP A 497 23.92 -3.00 4.73
N PRO A 498 24.44 -3.63 5.81
CA PRO A 498 25.69 -3.32 6.49
C PRO A 498 26.91 -3.64 5.60
N ALA A 499 28.07 -3.04 5.90
CA ALA A 499 29.25 -3.08 5.03
C ALA A 499 29.81 -4.50 4.76
N GLU A 500 29.45 -5.49 5.59
CA GLU A 500 29.70 -6.91 5.32
C GLU A 500 28.56 -7.77 5.86
N THR A 501 27.99 -8.63 5.02
CA THR A 501 27.34 -9.86 5.51
C THR A 501 28.03 -11.04 4.84
N LYS A 502 28.77 -11.84 5.62
CA LYS A 502 29.11 -13.19 5.18
C LYS A 502 27.78 -13.92 4.91
N PRO A 503 27.65 -14.69 3.80
CA PRO A 503 26.48 -15.53 3.60
C PRO A 503 26.25 -16.39 4.84
N ILE A 504 25.01 -16.45 5.32
CA ILE A 504 24.64 -17.39 6.38
C ILE A 504 24.89 -18.78 5.80
N ALA A 505 25.88 -19.49 6.34
CA ALA A 505 26.13 -20.88 5.95
C ALA A 505 24.84 -21.67 6.16
N GLN A 506 24.38 -22.36 5.11
CA GLN A 506 23.27 -23.29 5.19
C GLN A 506 23.58 -24.32 6.28
N THR A 507 22.90 -24.23 7.42
CA THR A 507 22.83 -25.36 8.35
C THR A 507 21.90 -26.37 7.72
N GLY A 508 22.48 -27.28 6.94
CA GLY A 508 21.77 -28.46 6.46
C GLY A 508 21.41 -29.34 7.65
N HIS A 509 20.13 -29.66 7.78
CA HIS A 509 19.62 -30.93 8.29
C HIS A 509 18.28 -31.24 7.62
#